data_AF-A0A5D2F8U8-F1
#
_entry.id   AF-A0A5D2F8U8-F1
#
_cell.length_a   1.000
_cell.length_b   1.000
_cell.length_c   1.000
_cell.angle_alpha   90.00
_cell.angle_beta   90.00
_cell.angle_gamma   90.00
#
_symmetry.space_group_name_H-M   'P 1'
#
loop_
_entity.id
_entity.type
_entity.pdbx_description
1 polymer ?
#
loop_
_entity_poly.entity_id
_entity_poly.type
_entity_poly.pdbx_seq_one_letter_code
_entity_poly.pdbx_strand_id
1 'polypeptide(L)'
;MIANLDKIVVFSHVVYDKSDVQNPCSVSLNVRSFRSSRLLCESVKSSSSGLAIQISRTAKTGARDVLFEYLHSTRGFSFMDAEHISKNSPHFFEKLLSKFDPEEDVVKSLSKFLRYNPINEFEPFLESLGLSPVEIRSLVPQRLMFLTDDSVMLENFRVLRDYGIPRIKMGKMYKEFREIFEYDYGILTSKLKAYENLGLSKPIIIKLVSCCPSLLVGGVDAEFAAVLEWFKELGMEKDEIGGFVSGKGIYDWGRMLDTLDFLDRVGYTDEQLHNLLKTNPALLFQGSGKKVYVLFGQLLKLGLKMNEVYSMFMQNPHILLVKCTKNFFKALDFLFDIAMQTEDIVHIVSTRMELMGSYLLKGPKTVCRELNVKRDEL
;
A
#
# COMPACT_ATOMS: atom_id res chain seq x y z
N MET A 1 42.40 30.07 7.55
CA MET A 1 41.37 31.11 7.76
C MET A 1 40.06 30.53 7.24
N ILE A 2 39.32 29.66 7.93
CA ILE A 2 38.54 29.80 9.19
C ILE A 2 37.69 31.08 9.24
N ALA A 3 36.38 30.89 9.02
CA ALA A 3 35.23 31.46 9.75
C ALA A 3 33.97 30.79 9.14
N ASN A 4 33.48 29.64 9.65
CA ASN A 4 32.60 29.44 10.81
C ASN A 4 31.37 30.37 10.87
N LEU A 5 30.20 29.79 10.65
CA LEU A 5 28.92 30.21 11.24
C LEU A 5 28.04 28.98 11.46
N ASP A 6 28.21 28.39 12.63
CA ASP A 6 27.33 27.42 13.26
C ASP A 6 25.96 28.06 13.56
N LYS A 7 24.88 27.35 13.22
CA LYS A 7 23.59 27.48 13.92
C LYS A 7 23.09 26.09 14.29
N ILE A 8 23.52 25.68 15.48
CA ILE A 8 23.00 24.55 16.24
C ILE A 8 21.61 24.95 16.77
N VAL A 9 20.57 24.26 16.35
CA VAL A 9 19.27 24.26 17.05
C VAL A 9 19.26 23.05 17.98
N VAL A 10 19.21 23.34 19.27
CA VAL A 10 19.21 22.39 20.38
C VAL A 10 17.86 21.68 20.44
N PHE A 11 17.84 20.36 20.29
CA PHE A 11 16.70 19.53 20.66
C PHE A 11 16.67 19.34 22.18
N SER A 12 15.63 19.85 22.83
CA SER A 12 15.37 19.59 24.25
C SER A 12 14.82 18.18 24.46
N HIS A 13 15.46 17.42 25.35
CA HIS A 13 14.99 16.15 25.88
C HIS A 13 13.68 16.34 26.68
N VAL A 14 12.61 15.65 26.30
CA VAL A 14 11.44 15.47 27.17
C VAL A 14 11.68 14.25 28.04
N VAL A 15 11.87 14.52 29.34
CA VAL A 15 11.95 13.54 30.42
C VAL A 15 10.55 13.02 30.71
N TYR A 16 10.39 11.69 30.68
CA TYR A 16 9.21 11.02 31.24
C TYR A 16 9.30 11.07 32.76
N ASP A 17 8.43 11.84 33.40
CA ASP A 17 8.27 11.80 34.85
C ASP A 17 7.03 10.98 35.22
N LYS A 18 7.26 9.94 36.01
CA LYS A 18 6.21 9.11 36.62
C LYS A 18 5.79 9.79 37.91
N SER A 19 4.53 10.18 38.02
CA SER A 19 3.94 10.55 39.31
C SER A 19 2.77 9.64 39.64
N ASP A 20 3.01 8.69 40.54
CA ASP A 20 2.01 8.07 41.41
C ASP A 20 1.35 9.15 42.27
N VAL A 21 0.02 9.26 42.25
CA VAL A 21 -0.73 9.91 43.34
C VAL A 21 -2.05 9.16 43.58
N GLN A 22 -2.23 8.84 44.85
CA GLN A 22 -3.32 8.12 45.49
C GLN A 22 -4.66 8.86 45.47
N ASN A 23 -5.75 8.08 45.41
CA ASN A 23 -7.10 8.48 45.83
C ASN A 23 -7.11 8.95 47.31
N PRO A 24 -7.97 9.91 47.66
CA PRO A 24 -9.10 9.53 48.51
C PRO A 24 -10.44 10.28 48.28
N CYS A 25 -11.51 9.56 48.64
CA CYS A 25 -12.83 10.01 49.11
C CYS A 25 -13.92 10.53 48.13
N SER A 26 -14.76 9.57 47.74
CA SER A 26 -16.21 9.46 48.03
C SER A 26 -17.03 10.72 48.37
N VAL A 27 -17.95 11.08 47.47
CA VAL A 27 -19.27 11.64 47.82
C VAL A 27 -20.33 10.88 47.01
N SER A 28 -21.26 10.28 47.74
CA SER A 28 -22.38 9.48 47.27
C SER A 28 -23.54 10.36 46.77
N LEU A 29 -23.94 10.20 45.50
CA LEU A 29 -25.24 10.65 45.02
C LEU A 29 -26.06 9.45 44.56
N ASN A 30 -27.13 9.19 45.32
CA ASN A 30 -28.15 8.19 45.04
C ASN A 30 -28.88 8.53 43.74
N VAL A 31 -28.70 7.71 42.69
CA VAL A 31 -29.62 7.67 41.56
C VAL A 31 -30.02 6.22 41.31
N ARG A 32 -31.33 6.02 41.22
CA ARG A 32 -32.07 4.75 41.20
C ARG A 32 -31.54 3.81 40.12
N SER A 33 -31.14 2.61 40.52
CA SER A 33 -30.79 1.51 39.63
C SER A 33 -32.05 0.86 39.04
N PHE A 34 -32.16 0.85 37.72
CA PHE A 34 -32.98 -0.14 37.03
C PHE A 34 -32.09 -1.34 36.70
N ARG A 35 -32.59 -2.52 37.06
CA ARG A 35 -31.89 -3.81 37.04
C ARG A 35 -31.39 -4.16 35.64
N SER A 36 -30.09 -4.45 35.58
CA SER A 36 -29.45 -5.24 34.53
C SER A 36 -30.00 -6.68 34.57
N SER A 37 -30.69 -7.10 33.50
CA SER A 37 -30.87 -8.52 33.21
C SER A 37 -29.61 -9.01 32.51
N ARG A 38 -28.82 -9.80 33.22
CA ARG A 38 -27.76 -10.65 32.66
C ARG A 38 -28.39 -11.52 31.57
N LEU A 39 -27.91 -11.41 30.33
CA LEU A 39 -28.08 -12.49 29.35
C LEU A 39 -26.73 -13.20 29.24
N LEU A 40 -26.78 -14.46 29.70
CA LEU A 40 -25.73 -15.44 29.61
C LEU A 40 -25.35 -15.65 28.14
N CYS A 41 -24.06 -15.68 27.88
CA CYS A 41 -23.50 -16.17 26.64
C CYS A 41 -23.65 -17.70 26.65
N GLU A 42 -24.77 -18.21 26.14
CA GLU A 42 -24.90 -19.63 25.78
C GLU A 42 -24.52 -19.81 24.31
N SER A 43 -23.49 -20.62 24.06
CA SER A 43 -23.12 -21.08 22.73
C SER A 43 -24.22 -22.01 22.21
N VAL A 44 -25.15 -21.47 21.43
CA VAL A 44 -26.05 -22.30 20.64
C VAL A 44 -25.28 -22.79 19.42
N LYS A 45 -24.94 -24.09 19.44
CA LYS A 45 -24.53 -24.84 18.26
C LYS A 45 -25.63 -24.69 17.20
N SER A 46 -25.31 -24.06 16.07
CA SER A 46 -26.22 -23.95 14.93
C SER A 46 -26.35 -25.30 14.22
N SER A 47 -27.27 -26.12 14.71
CA SER A 47 -27.82 -27.25 13.99
C SER A 47 -29.26 -26.93 13.63
N SER A 48 -29.46 -26.14 12.56
CA SER A 48 -30.76 -26.05 11.89
C SER A 48 -30.55 -25.85 10.40
N SER A 49 -30.61 -26.95 9.65
CA SER A 49 -31.03 -26.93 8.26
C SER A 49 -32.45 -26.36 8.20
N GLY A 50 -32.58 -25.12 7.72
CA GLY A 50 -33.84 -24.43 7.54
C GLY A 50 -33.72 -23.45 6.37
N LEU A 51 -34.66 -23.52 5.43
CA LEU A 51 -34.71 -22.72 4.21
C LEU A 51 -34.39 -21.25 4.49
N ALA A 52 -33.31 -20.74 3.89
CA ALA A 52 -33.10 -19.31 3.78
C ALA A 52 -34.21 -18.73 2.90
N ILE A 53 -35.28 -18.23 3.53
CA ILE A 53 -36.34 -17.50 2.82
C ILE A 53 -35.68 -16.28 2.19
N GLN A 54 -35.49 -16.35 0.89
CA GLN A 54 -34.67 -15.41 0.13
C GLN A 54 -35.52 -14.18 -0.18
N ILE A 55 -35.25 -13.05 0.48
CA ILE A 55 -35.89 -11.76 0.17
C ILE A 55 -35.80 -11.51 -1.35
N SER A 56 -36.94 -11.20 -1.96
CA SER A 56 -37.05 -11.02 -3.41
C SER A 56 -36.11 -9.92 -3.92
N ARG A 57 -35.67 -10.02 -5.18
CA ARG A 57 -34.78 -9.01 -5.79
C ARG A 57 -35.40 -7.60 -5.80
N THR A 58 -36.71 -7.53 -6.03
CA THR A 58 -37.46 -6.27 -6.01
C THR A 58 -37.48 -5.66 -4.60
N ALA A 59 -37.74 -6.48 -3.57
CA ALA A 59 -37.71 -6.02 -2.19
C ALA A 59 -36.30 -5.56 -1.76
N LYS A 60 -35.24 -6.26 -2.19
CA LYS A 60 -33.86 -5.81 -1.96
C LYS A 60 -33.55 -4.47 -2.63
N THR A 61 -34.13 -4.20 -3.81
CA THR A 61 -33.94 -2.93 -4.51
C THR A 61 -34.66 -1.79 -3.77
N GLY A 62 -35.94 -1.97 -3.44
CA GLY A 62 -36.69 -0.98 -2.65
C GLY A 62 -36.09 -0.72 -1.27
N ALA A 63 -35.54 -1.75 -0.61
CA ALA A 63 -34.86 -1.57 0.67
C ALA A 63 -33.52 -0.79 0.54
N ARG A 64 -32.82 -0.90 -0.60
CA ARG A 64 -31.66 -0.04 -0.88
C ARG A 64 -32.08 1.41 -1.10
N ASP A 65 -33.21 1.65 -1.77
CA ASP A 65 -33.75 2.99 -1.95
C ASP A 65 -34.12 3.63 -0.61
N VAL A 66 -34.67 2.85 0.33
CA VAL A 66 -34.92 3.29 1.70
C VAL A 66 -33.63 3.67 2.43
N LEU A 67 -32.55 2.89 2.30
CA LEU A 67 -31.24 3.24 2.89
C LEU A 67 -30.66 4.50 2.24
N PHE A 68 -30.78 4.64 0.92
CA PHE A 68 -30.40 5.83 0.19
C PHE A 68 -31.15 7.08 0.68
N GLU A 69 -32.48 7.02 0.77
CA GLU A 69 -33.32 8.12 1.25
C GLU A 69 -32.98 8.49 2.69
N TYR A 70 -32.70 7.51 3.54
CA TYR A 70 -32.25 7.77 4.91
C TYR A 70 -30.93 8.55 4.92
N LEU A 71 -29.92 8.09 4.18
CA LEU A 71 -28.61 8.75 4.12
C LEU A 71 -28.71 10.17 3.52
N HIS A 72 -29.48 10.34 2.45
CA HIS A 72 -29.62 11.64 1.78
C HIS A 72 -30.53 12.61 2.56
N SER A 73 -31.78 12.22 2.80
CA SER A 73 -32.82 13.11 3.33
C SER A 73 -32.74 13.29 4.85
N THR A 74 -32.38 12.23 5.59
CA THR A 74 -32.33 12.28 7.06
C THR A 74 -30.94 12.65 7.56
N ARG A 75 -29.88 12.14 6.92
CA ARG A 75 -28.48 12.36 7.37
C ARG A 75 -27.75 13.46 6.60
N GLY A 76 -28.34 14.00 5.52
CA GLY A 76 -27.81 15.16 4.80
C GLY A 76 -26.61 14.84 3.90
N PHE A 77 -26.42 13.57 3.52
CA PHE A 77 -25.32 13.20 2.64
C PHE A 77 -25.60 13.74 1.23
N SER A 78 -24.56 14.03 0.45
CA SER A 78 -24.75 14.37 -0.96
C SER A 78 -25.45 13.21 -1.68
N PHE A 79 -26.24 13.51 -2.71
CA PHE A 79 -26.92 12.49 -3.51
C PHE A 79 -25.94 11.38 -3.96
N MET A 80 -24.78 11.81 -4.48
CA MET A 80 -23.75 10.90 -4.99
C MET A 80 -23.15 10.02 -3.89
N ASP A 81 -22.92 10.56 -2.70
CA ASP A 81 -22.36 9.78 -1.59
C ASP A 81 -23.40 8.81 -1.01
N ALA A 82 -24.65 9.26 -0.83
CA ALA A 82 -25.75 8.42 -0.35
C ALA A 82 -26.01 7.25 -1.31
N GLU A 83 -26.02 7.52 -2.62
CA GLU A 83 -26.22 6.50 -3.66
C GLU A 83 -25.04 5.51 -3.70
N HIS A 84 -23.81 6.03 -3.60
CA HIS A 84 -22.62 5.17 -3.59
C HIS A 84 -22.64 4.23 -2.38
N ILE A 85 -22.90 4.76 -1.18
CA ILE A 85 -22.88 3.98 0.05
C ILE A 85 -23.97 2.90 0.02
N SER A 86 -25.22 3.27 -0.33
CA SER A 86 -26.35 2.32 -0.34
C SER A 86 -26.17 1.17 -1.34
N LYS A 87 -25.49 1.41 -2.47
CA LYS A 87 -25.22 0.39 -3.50
C LYS A 87 -23.98 -0.44 -3.21
N ASN A 88 -22.98 0.09 -2.50
CA ASN A 88 -21.67 -0.54 -2.34
C ASN A 88 -21.38 -1.06 -0.91
N SER A 89 -22.38 -1.18 -0.03
CA SER A 89 -22.26 -1.79 1.30
C SER A 89 -23.09 -3.08 1.48
N PRO A 90 -22.84 -4.14 0.70
CA PRO A 90 -23.70 -5.33 0.66
C PRO A 90 -23.77 -6.11 1.98
N HIS A 91 -22.67 -6.30 2.70
CA HIS A 91 -22.63 -7.04 3.96
C HIS A 91 -23.34 -6.27 5.09
N PHE A 92 -23.12 -4.96 5.18
CA PHE A 92 -23.87 -4.12 6.11
C PHE A 92 -25.37 -4.20 5.78
N PHE A 93 -25.72 -4.09 4.51
CA PHE A 93 -27.10 -4.15 4.06
C PHE A 93 -27.75 -5.49 4.38
N GLU A 94 -27.07 -6.60 4.16
CA GLU A 94 -27.56 -7.95 4.51
C GLU A 94 -27.72 -8.13 6.03
N LYS A 95 -26.75 -7.65 6.82
CA LYS A 95 -26.82 -7.62 8.30
C LYS A 95 -27.97 -6.74 8.81
N LEU A 96 -28.30 -5.67 8.08
CA LEU A 96 -29.44 -4.81 8.40
C LEU A 96 -30.75 -5.53 8.09
N LEU A 97 -30.85 -6.17 6.92
CA LEU A 97 -32.04 -6.91 6.50
C LEU A 97 -32.31 -8.16 7.34
N SER A 98 -31.28 -8.81 7.89
CA SER A 98 -31.45 -10.01 8.73
C SER A 98 -32.21 -9.76 10.04
N LYS A 99 -32.52 -8.50 10.37
CA LYS A 99 -33.32 -8.11 11.54
C LYS A 99 -34.83 -8.17 11.30
N PHE A 100 -35.26 -8.36 10.05
CA PHE A 100 -36.67 -8.35 9.65
C PHE A 100 -37.11 -9.73 9.18
N ASP A 101 -38.39 -10.01 9.38
CA ASP A 101 -39.01 -11.22 8.84
C ASP A 101 -39.16 -11.08 7.31
N PRO A 102 -38.66 -12.04 6.51
CA PRO A 102 -38.83 -12.02 5.06
C PRO A 102 -40.28 -12.20 4.59
N GLU A 103 -41.19 -12.67 5.45
CA GLU A 103 -42.63 -12.76 5.15
C GLU A 103 -43.35 -11.41 5.30
N GLU A 104 -42.75 -10.44 6.00
CA GLU A 104 -43.27 -9.08 6.13
C GLU A 104 -42.82 -8.17 4.96
N ASP A 105 -43.50 -7.02 4.79
CA ASP A 105 -43.06 -5.96 3.89
C ASP A 105 -41.76 -5.33 4.40
N VAL A 106 -40.63 -5.92 4.00
CA VAL A 106 -39.27 -5.51 4.37
C VAL A 106 -39.01 -4.03 4.09
N VAL A 107 -39.55 -3.47 3.01
CA VAL A 107 -39.33 -2.07 2.63
C VAL A 107 -40.00 -1.15 3.65
N LYS A 108 -41.26 -1.42 3.98
CA LYS A 108 -42.02 -0.67 4.98
C LYS A 108 -41.43 -0.84 6.39
N SER A 109 -41.06 -2.06 6.77
CA SER A 109 -40.45 -2.37 8.07
C SER A 109 -39.08 -1.69 8.23
N LEU A 110 -38.24 -1.71 7.20
CA LEU A 110 -36.96 -1.00 7.19
C LEU A 110 -37.15 0.52 7.27
N SER A 111 -38.06 1.09 6.48
CA SER A 111 -38.35 2.52 6.51
C SER A 111 -38.80 2.96 7.91
N LYS A 112 -39.70 2.19 8.54
CA LYS A 112 -40.11 2.42 9.93
C LYS A 112 -38.94 2.30 10.90
N PHE A 113 -38.10 1.29 10.75
CA PHE A 113 -36.94 1.07 11.63
C PHE A 113 -35.97 2.26 11.59
N LEU A 114 -35.56 2.72 10.40
CA LEU A 114 -34.58 3.80 10.24
C LEU A 114 -35.09 5.17 10.73
N ARG A 115 -36.42 5.38 10.78
CA ARG A 115 -37.01 6.60 11.38
C ARG A 115 -36.74 6.73 12.87
N TYR A 116 -36.61 5.61 13.58
CA TYR A 116 -36.49 5.59 15.04
C TYR A 116 -35.16 5.02 15.55
N ASN A 117 -34.38 4.37 14.68
CA ASN A 117 -33.15 3.70 15.03
C ASN A 117 -32.02 4.19 14.12
N PRO A 118 -31.18 5.14 14.57
CA PRO A 118 -30.02 5.55 13.81
C PRO A 118 -29.04 4.39 13.63
N ILE A 119 -28.39 4.35 12.48
CA ILE A 119 -27.32 3.38 12.19
C ILE A 119 -25.95 4.01 12.48
N ASN A 120 -24.95 3.16 12.77
CA ASN A 120 -23.56 3.62 12.74
C ASN A 120 -23.15 3.80 11.27
N GLU A 121 -22.97 5.05 10.85
CA GLU A 121 -22.68 5.44 9.46
C GLU A 121 -21.28 5.02 9.00
N PHE A 122 -20.34 4.79 9.92
CA PHE A 122 -18.99 4.35 9.57
C PHE A 122 -18.98 2.93 8.97
N GLU A 123 -19.87 2.03 9.42
CA GLU A 123 -19.93 0.66 8.89
C GLU A 123 -20.22 0.65 7.37
N PRO A 124 -21.36 1.16 6.87
CA PRO A 124 -21.66 1.14 5.44
C PRO A 124 -20.73 2.06 4.64
N PHE A 125 -20.26 3.17 5.23
CA PHE A 125 -19.31 4.06 4.58
C PHE A 125 -17.99 3.35 4.27
N LEU A 126 -17.33 2.76 5.27
CA LEU A 126 -16.05 2.08 5.10
C LEU A 126 -16.18 0.85 4.19
N GLU A 127 -17.30 0.13 4.29
CA GLU A 127 -17.59 -0.97 3.36
C GLU A 127 -17.70 -0.48 1.91
N SER A 128 -18.36 0.67 1.68
CA SER A 128 -18.46 1.28 0.35
C SER A 128 -17.12 1.74 -0.24
N LEU A 129 -16.08 1.85 0.61
CA LEU A 129 -14.70 2.10 0.18
C LEU A 129 -13.92 0.80 -0.09
N GLY A 130 -14.58 -0.35 -0.09
CA GLY A 130 -13.99 -1.65 -0.42
C GLY A 130 -13.30 -2.35 0.74
N LEU A 131 -13.51 -1.92 1.99
CA LEU A 131 -13.00 -2.61 3.16
C LEU A 131 -13.91 -3.79 3.54
N SER A 132 -13.30 -4.90 3.95
CA SER A 132 -14.03 -6.09 4.38
C SER A 132 -14.63 -5.91 5.78
N PRO A 133 -15.70 -6.67 6.13
CA PRO A 133 -16.29 -6.61 7.47
C PRO A 133 -15.32 -6.89 8.63
N VAL A 134 -14.24 -7.65 8.38
CA VAL A 134 -13.21 -7.94 9.40
C VAL A 134 -12.34 -6.70 9.64
N GLU A 135 -11.94 -6.01 8.58
CA GLU A 135 -11.13 -4.78 8.66
C GLU A 135 -11.90 -3.63 9.30
N ILE A 136 -13.19 -3.50 8.99
CA ILE A 136 -14.05 -2.42 9.50
C ILE A 136 -14.16 -2.46 11.02
N ARG A 137 -14.22 -3.65 11.64
CA ARG A 137 -14.41 -3.80 13.10
C ARG A 137 -13.36 -3.08 13.94
N SER A 138 -12.12 -3.00 13.47
CA SER A 138 -11.03 -2.29 14.17
C SER A 138 -10.94 -0.81 13.80
N LEU A 139 -11.67 -0.37 12.78
CA LEU A 139 -11.58 0.96 12.18
C LEU A 139 -12.77 1.87 12.56
N VAL A 140 -13.91 1.28 12.92
CA VAL A 140 -15.08 2.01 13.42
C VAL A 140 -14.74 2.68 14.76
N PRO A 141 -14.90 4.00 14.90
CA PRO A 141 -14.67 4.68 16.17
C PRO A 141 -15.62 4.17 17.27
N GLN A 142 -15.11 4.00 18.49
CA GLN A 142 -15.92 3.50 19.62
C GLN A 142 -16.99 4.49 20.11
N ARG A 143 -16.77 5.80 19.88
CA ARG A 143 -17.59 6.88 20.45
C ARG A 143 -18.36 7.69 19.41
N LEU A 144 -18.14 7.42 18.11
CA LEU A 144 -18.81 8.14 17.03
C LEU A 144 -19.69 7.15 16.26
N MET A 145 -20.91 7.58 15.97
CA MET A 145 -21.85 6.85 15.12
C MET A 145 -22.13 7.58 13.82
N PHE A 146 -21.97 8.90 13.79
CA PHE A 146 -22.25 9.71 12.62
C PHE A 146 -20.96 10.26 12.02
N LEU A 147 -20.84 10.20 10.69
CA LEU A 147 -19.68 10.75 9.98
C LEU A 147 -19.59 12.27 10.15
N THR A 148 -20.74 12.95 10.28
CA THR A 148 -20.80 14.40 10.49
C THR A 148 -20.13 14.85 11.78
N ASP A 149 -20.03 13.97 12.78
CA ASP A 149 -19.36 14.26 14.04
C ASP A 149 -17.82 14.25 13.88
N ASP A 150 -17.32 13.66 12.78
CA ASP A 150 -15.92 13.68 12.38
C ASP A 150 -15.75 14.53 11.11
N SER A 151 -15.94 15.84 11.27
CA SER A 151 -15.93 16.80 10.16
C SER A 151 -14.57 16.90 9.47
N VAL A 152 -13.48 16.61 10.18
CA VAL A 152 -12.11 16.61 9.64
C VAL A 152 -11.91 15.42 8.71
N MET A 153 -12.31 14.21 9.15
CA MET A 153 -12.28 13.02 8.30
C MET A 153 -13.10 13.19 7.02
N LEU A 154 -14.32 13.72 7.15
CA LEU A 154 -15.18 13.97 6.00
C LEU A 154 -14.61 15.02 5.03
N GLU A 155 -13.97 16.07 5.54
CA GLU A 155 -13.35 17.08 4.69
C GLU A 155 -12.19 16.48 3.90
N ASN A 156 -11.28 15.77 4.57
CA ASN A 156 -10.17 15.11 3.89
C ASN A 156 -10.65 14.07 2.87
N PHE A 157 -11.71 13.32 3.19
CA PHE A 157 -12.39 12.45 2.23
C PHE A 157 -12.86 13.22 0.99
N ARG A 158 -13.52 14.37 1.17
CA ARG A 158 -13.99 15.21 0.05
C ARG A 158 -12.83 15.73 -0.78
N VAL A 159 -11.75 16.21 -0.16
CA VAL A 159 -10.55 16.68 -0.85
C VAL A 159 -9.99 15.58 -1.77
N LEU A 160 -9.83 14.36 -1.26
CA LEU A 160 -9.33 13.23 -2.07
C LEU A 160 -10.30 12.87 -3.22
N ARG A 161 -11.61 12.82 -2.93
CA ARG A 161 -12.65 12.53 -3.92
C ARG A 161 -12.67 13.58 -5.03
N ASP A 162 -12.66 14.86 -4.67
CA ASP A 162 -12.75 15.99 -5.60
C ASP A 162 -11.42 16.16 -6.37
N TYR A 163 -10.31 15.70 -5.78
CA TYR A 163 -9.05 15.53 -6.50
C TYR A 163 -9.10 14.39 -7.53
N GLY A 164 -10.04 13.45 -7.43
CA GLY A 164 -10.24 12.35 -8.37
C GLY A 164 -9.64 11.02 -7.94
N ILE A 165 -9.32 10.86 -6.65
CA ILE A 165 -8.78 9.61 -6.12
C ILE A 165 -9.91 8.56 -6.01
N PRO A 166 -9.72 7.33 -6.52
CA PRO A 166 -10.78 6.32 -6.48
C PRO A 166 -11.14 5.93 -5.05
N ARG A 167 -12.45 5.85 -4.73
CA ARG A 167 -12.98 5.49 -3.40
C ARG A 167 -12.39 4.19 -2.82
N ILE A 168 -12.19 3.18 -3.66
CA ILE A 168 -11.57 1.91 -3.25
C ILE A 168 -10.13 2.11 -2.75
N LYS A 169 -9.38 3.04 -3.36
CA LYS A 169 -8.04 3.39 -2.91
C LYS A 169 -8.08 4.15 -1.60
N MET A 170 -9.07 5.00 -1.41
CA MET A 170 -9.28 5.73 -0.16
C MET A 170 -9.61 4.80 1.02
N GLY A 171 -10.30 3.68 0.80
CA GLY A 171 -10.49 2.66 1.84
C GLY A 171 -9.16 2.08 2.33
N LYS A 172 -8.27 1.73 1.39
CA LYS A 172 -6.90 1.30 1.73
C LYS A 172 -6.12 2.39 2.46
N MET A 173 -6.21 3.64 2.01
CA MET A 173 -5.59 4.79 2.68
C MET A 173 -6.09 4.93 4.12
N TYR A 174 -7.40 4.85 4.34
CA TYR A 174 -7.99 4.99 5.68
C TYR A 174 -7.51 3.88 6.63
N LYS A 175 -7.37 2.65 6.11
CA LYS A 175 -6.88 1.51 6.86
C LYS A 175 -5.39 1.62 7.22
N GLU A 176 -4.55 1.99 6.27
CA GLU A 176 -3.08 1.91 6.42
C GLU A 176 -2.43 3.23 6.84
N PHE A 177 -3.05 4.37 6.49
CA PHE A 177 -2.51 5.72 6.65
C PHE A 177 -3.60 6.68 7.15
N ARG A 178 -4.19 6.32 8.30
CA ARG A 178 -5.32 7.05 8.91
C ARG A 178 -5.06 8.55 9.09
N GLU A 179 -3.81 8.93 9.38
CA GLU A 179 -3.36 10.32 9.52
C GLU A 179 -3.79 11.23 8.34
N ILE A 180 -3.87 10.68 7.11
CA ILE A 180 -4.33 11.43 5.93
C ILE A 180 -5.72 12.03 6.14
N PHE A 181 -6.56 11.36 6.92
CA PHE A 181 -7.92 11.79 7.22
C PHE A 181 -8.01 12.65 8.48
N GLU A 182 -6.92 12.81 9.23
CA GLU A 182 -6.85 13.55 10.49
C GLU A 182 -6.19 14.92 10.31
N TYR A 183 -5.79 15.28 9.09
CA TYR A 183 -5.21 16.58 8.78
C TYR A 183 -6.21 17.72 8.93
N ASP A 184 -5.79 18.83 9.55
CA ASP A 184 -6.58 20.05 9.62
C ASP A 184 -6.95 20.58 8.22
N TYR A 185 -8.01 21.39 8.19
CA TYR A 185 -8.57 21.98 6.98
C TYR A 185 -7.49 22.61 6.07
N GLY A 186 -7.48 22.21 4.78
CA GLY A 186 -6.58 22.74 3.75
C GLY A 186 -5.16 22.16 3.75
N ILE A 187 -4.75 21.41 4.77
CA ILE A 187 -3.43 20.78 4.83
C ILE A 187 -3.29 19.72 3.73
N LEU A 188 -4.27 18.83 3.58
CA LEU A 188 -4.23 17.79 2.55
C LEU A 188 -4.20 18.36 1.12
N THR A 189 -4.99 19.41 0.86
CA THR A 189 -4.95 20.17 -0.41
C THR A 189 -3.56 20.75 -0.67
N SER A 190 -2.94 21.34 0.36
CA SER A 190 -1.60 21.91 0.25
C SER A 190 -0.54 20.84 -0.05
N LYS A 191 -0.66 19.64 0.53
CA LYS A 191 0.23 18.51 0.23
C LYS A 191 0.09 18.05 -1.23
N LEU A 192 -1.13 17.88 -1.73
CA LEU A 192 -1.36 17.52 -3.14
C LEU A 192 -0.76 18.58 -4.07
N LYS A 193 -0.99 19.86 -3.78
CA LYS A 193 -0.41 20.98 -4.52
C LYS A 193 1.12 21.02 -4.45
N ALA A 194 1.72 20.61 -3.34
CA ALA A 194 3.18 20.54 -3.22
C ALA A 194 3.77 19.53 -4.22
N TYR A 195 3.10 18.41 -4.49
CA TYR A 195 3.48 17.48 -5.55
C TYR A 195 3.22 18.02 -6.96
N GLU A 196 2.16 18.82 -7.17
CA GLU A 196 1.96 19.56 -8.43
C GLU A 196 3.12 20.53 -8.69
N ASN A 197 3.59 21.23 -7.64
CA ASN A 197 4.72 22.15 -7.73
C ASN A 197 6.06 21.46 -8.02
N LEU A 198 6.16 20.13 -7.83
CA LEU A 198 7.31 19.35 -8.31
C LEU A 198 7.28 19.13 -9.84
N GLY A 199 6.22 19.55 -10.52
CA GLY A 199 6.05 19.41 -11.97
C GLY A 199 5.33 18.12 -12.38
N LEU A 200 4.64 17.45 -11.45
CA LEU A 200 3.81 16.28 -11.74
C LEU A 200 2.41 16.71 -12.17
N SER A 201 1.86 16.06 -13.19
CA SER A 201 0.47 16.30 -13.56
C SER A 201 -0.51 15.62 -12.58
N LYS A 202 -1.71 16.18 -12.48
CA LYS A 202 -2.78 15.68 -11.61
C LYS A 202 -3.08 14.18 -11.81
N PRO A 203 -3.18 13.63 -13.04
CA PRO A 203 -3.37 12.18 -13.26
C PRO A 203 -2.24 11.33 -12.66
N ILE A 204 -0.99 11.79 -12.74
CA ILE A 204 0.16 11.08 -12.19
C ILE A 204 0.14 11.13 -10.67
N ILE A 205 -0.19 12.28 -10.07
CA ILE A 205 -0.35 12.39 -8.61
C ILE A 205 -1.46 11.46 -8.12
N ILE A 206 -2.63 11.43 -8.77
CA ILE A 206 -3.71 10.49 -8.44
C ILE A 206 -3.19 9.06 -8.44
N LYS A 207 -2.45 8.66 -9.48
CA LYS A 207 -1.89 7.31 -9.58
C LYS A 207 -0.86 7.03 -8.47
N LEU A 208 0.05 7.96 -8.23
CA LEU A 208 1.10 7.86 -7.22
C LEU A 208 0.51 7.69 -5.82
N VAL A 209 -0.32 8.62 -5.36
CA VAL A 209 -0.88 8.56 -4.00
C VAL A 209 -1.84 7.38 -3.84
N SER A 210 -2.51 6.94 -4.91
CA SER A 210 -3.30 5.69 -4.92
C SER A 210 -2.46 4.43 -4.72
N CYS A 211 -1.19 4.44 -5.12
CA CYS A 211 -0.26 3.32 -4.97
C CYS A 211 0.57 3.44 -3.69
N CYS A 212 0.95 4.67 -3.34
CA CYS A 212 1.89 5.04 -2.28
C CYS A 212 1.29 6.16 -1.41
N PRO A 213 0.26 5.89 -0.60
CA PRO A 213 -0.36 6.94 0.23
C PRO A 213 0.59 7.56 1.24
N SER A 214 1.69 6.87 1.59
CA SER A 214 2.75 7.41 2.45
C SER A 214 3.33 8.73 1.95
N LEU A 215 3.27 9.02 0.64
CA LEU A 215 3.66 10.32 0.08
C LEU A 215 2.82 11.49 0.64
N LEU A 216 1.61 11.23 1.11
CA LEU A 216 0.75 12.24 1.73
C LEU A 216 0.95 12.35 3.25
N VAL A 217 1.83 11.52 3.83
CA VAL A 217 2.15 11.55 5.26
C VAL A 217 3.36 12.46 5.48
N GLY A 218 3.24 13.44 6.37
CA GLY A 218 4.32 14.40 6.62
C GLY A 218 4.53 15.42 5.48
N GLY A 219 5.77 15.86 5.26
CA GLY A 219 6.10 16.82 4.20
C GLY A 219 6.14 16.19 2.80
N VAL A 220 6.64 16.97 1.82
CA VAL A 220 7.07 16.37 0.55
C VAL A 220 8.25 15.44 0.84
N ASP A 221 8.14 14.19 0.38
CA ASP A 221 9.19 13.19 0.54
C ASP A 221 10.44 13.63 -0.25
N ALA A 222 11.56 13.82 0.46
CA ALA A 222 12.76 14.43 -0.09
C ALA A 222 13.48 13.47 -1.04
N GLU A 223 13.50 12.19 -0.70
CA GLU A 223 14.06 11.11 -1.50
C GLU A 223 13.26 10.92 -2.80
N PHE A 224 11.93 10.99 -2.74
CA PHE A 224 11.07 10.99 -3.92
C PHE A 224 11.34 12.20 -4.81
N ALA A 225 11.45 13.40 -4.23
CA ALA A 225 11.78 14.60 -5.00
C ALA A 225 13.16 14.47 -5.68
N ALA A 226 14.15 13.89 -5.00
CA ALA A 226 15.47 13.62 -5.57
C ALA A 226 15.42 12.62 -6.73
N VAL A 227 14.61 11.55 -6.63
CA VAL A 227 14.38 10.62 -7.75
C VAL A 227 13.76 11.34 -8.97
N LEU A 228 12.88 12.32 -8.76
CA LEU A 228 12.33 13.13 -9.86
C LEU A 228 13.34 14.10 -10.46
N GLU A 229 14.27 14.65 -9.67
CA GLU A 229 15.36 15.46 -10.23
C GLU A 229 16.33 14.59 -11.05
N TRP A 230 16.64 13.37 -10.60
CA TRP A 230 17.37 12.39 -11.41
C TRP A 230 16.70 12.15 -12.77
N PHE A 231 15.38 11.97 -12.80
CA PHE A 231 14.65 11.78 -14.07
C PHE A 231 14.85 12.97 -15.01
N LYS A 232 14.78 14.19 -14.46
CA LYS A 232 14.98 15.42 -15.22
C LYS A 232 16.43 15.54 -15.71
N GLU A 233 17.42 15.21 -14.89
CA GLU A 233 18.84 15.21 -15.27
C GLU A 233 19.12 14.22 -16.41
N LEU A 234 18.47 13.04 -16.36
CA LEU A 234 18.52 12.04 -17.42
C LEU A 234 17.65 12.39 -18.65
N GLY A 235 17.07 13.58 -18.71
CA GLY A 235 16.23 14.03 -19.83
C GLY A 235 14.88 13.29 -19.97
N MET A 236 14.38 12.69 -18.88
CA MET A 236 13.07 12.03 -18.82
C MET A 236 12.00 13.01 -18.30
N GLU A 237 10.76 12.82 -18.73
CA GLU A 237 9.65 13.57 -18.14
C GLU A 237 9.31 13.01 -16.76
N LYS A 238 9.08 13.87 -15.76
CA LYS A 238 8.72 13.46 -14.40
C LYS A 238 7.48 12.57 -14.37
N ASP A 239 6.53 12.82 -15.27
CA ASP A 239 5.29 12.07 -15.39
C ASP A 239 5.49 10.61 -15.86
N GLU A 240 6.64 10.27 -16.47
CA GLU A 240 6.96 8.89 -16.86
C GLU A 240 6.98 7.94 -15.66
N ILE A 241 7.22 8.44 -14.44
CA ILE A 241 7.13 7.67 -13.20
C ILE A 241 5.77 6.97 -13.05
N GLY A 242 4.72 7.61 -13.58
CA GLY A 242 3.38 7.05 -13.66
C GLY A 242 3.36 5.72 -14.38
N GLY A 243 4.13 5.52 -15.44
CA GLY A 243 4.24 4.25 -16.16
C GLY A 243 4.86 3.12 -15.33
N PHE A 244 5.67 3.46 -14.34
CA PHE A 244 6.49 2.50 -13.61
C PHE A 244 5.91 2.07 -12.25
N VAL A 245 5.06 2.91 -11.66
CA VAL A 245 4.38 2.61 -10.41
C VAL A 245 3.14 1.72 -10.59
N SER A 246 2.92 0.84 -9.63
CA SER A 246 1.88 -0.19 -9.60
C SER A 246 1.29 -0.32 -8.20
N GLY A 247 -0.03 -0.51 -8.11
CA GLY A 247 -0.75 -0.57 -6.83
C GLY A 247 -0.43 -1.79 -5.95
N LYS A 248 0.40 -2.72 -6.42
CA LYS A 248 0.90 -3.87 -5.65
C LYS A 248 2.34 -3.69 -5.15
N GLY A 249 3.03 -2.64 -5.61
CA GLY A 249 4.43 -2.38 -5.24
C GLY A 249 4.53 -1.77 -3.85
N ILE A 250 5.61 -2.12 -3.15
CA ILE A 250 6.10 -1.38 -1.98
C ILE A 250 7.31 -0.59 -2.48
N TYR A 251 7.28 0.71 -2.26
CA TYR A 251 8.27 1.66 -2.79
C TYR A 251 9.08 2.22 -1.63
N ASP A 252 10.39 2.32 -1.85
CA ASP A 252 11.39 2.82 -0.90
C ASP A 252 12.25 3.77 -1.73
N TRP A 253 11.89 5.05 -1.68
CA TRP A 253 12.48 6.08 -2.54
C TRP A 253 13.95 6.31 -2.20
N GLY A 254 14.34 6.20 -0.92
CA GLY A 254 15.73 6.25 -0.49
C GLY A 254 16.56 5.16 -1.14
N ARG A 255 16.10 3.91 -1.13
CA ARG A 255 16.84 2.82 -1.81
C ARG A 255 16.90 3.00 -3.33
N MET A 256 15.87 3.59 -3.94
CA MET A 256 15.93 3.93 -5.36
C MET A 256 16.99 4.97 -5.64
N LEU A 257 17.04 6.04 -4.83
CA LEU A 257 18.06 7.07 -4.92
C LEU A 257 19.47 6.47 -4.74
N ASP A 258 19.67 5.64 -3.71
CA ASP A 258 20.93 4.93 -3.50
C ASP A 258 21.32 4.09 -4.73
N THR A 259 20.33 3.49 -5.41
CA THR A 259 20.57 2.67 -6.60
C THR A 259 21.02 3.50 -7.79
N LEU A 260 20.43 4.69 -7.98
CA LEU A 260 20.84 5.64 -9.02
C LEU A 260 22.26 6.13 -8.76
N ASP A 261 22.53 6.60 -7.54
CA ASP A 261 23.87 7.02 -7.10
C ASP A 261 24.90 5.89 -7.24
N PHE A 262 24.51 4.64 -6.96
CA PHE A 262 25.38 3.49 -7.13
C PHE A 262 25.73 3.24 -8.61
N LEU A 263 24.75 3.33 -9.51
CA LEU A 263 24.99 3.11 -10.94
C LEU A 263 25.85 4.23 -11.54
N ASP A 264 25.67 5.46 -11.10
CA ASP A 264 26.56 6.58 -11.43
C ASP A 264 28.00 6.32 -10.97
N ARG A 265 28.19 5.88 -9.72
CA ARG A 265 29.53 5.51 -9.19
C ARG A 265 30.19 4.33 -9.91
N VAL A 266 29.42 3.42 -10.50
CA VAL A 266 29.95 2.34 -11.35
C VAL A 266 30.57 2.91 -12.64
N GLY A 267 30.16 4.11 -13.05
CA GLY A 267 30.68 4.83 -14.20
C GLY A 267 29.72 4.91 -15.39
N TYR A 268 28.43 4.61 -15.18
CA TYR A 268 27.43 4.76 -16.25
C TYR A 268 27.26 6.24 -16.60
N THR A 269 27.28 6.55 -17.89
CA THR A 269 26.92 7.89 -18.38
C THR A 269 25.42 8.13 -18.28
N ASP A 270 25.00 9.40 -18.25
CA ASP A 270 23.58 9.79 -18.25
C ASP A 270 22.80 9.14 -19.40
N GLU A 271 23.39 9.06 -20.60
CA GLU A 271 22.76 8.41 -21.76
C GLU A 271 22.57 6.90 -21.54
N GLN A 272 23.54 6.22 -20.93
CA GLN A 272 23.41 4.80 -20.61
C GLN A 272 22.37 4.56 -19.52
N LEU A 273 22.33 5.41 -18.48
CA LEU A 273 21.30 5.34 -17.43
C LEU A 273 19.91 5.60 -17.98
N HIS A 274 19.74 6.63 -18.81
CA HIS A 274 18.51 6.93 -19.51
C HIS A 274 17.99 5.70 -20.28
N ASN A 275 18.84 5.13 -21.14
CA ASN A 275 18.49 3.97 -21.95
C ASN A 275 18.15 2.74 -21.10
N LEU A 276 18.88 2.53 -20.01
CA LEU A 276 18.66 1.42 -19.08
C LEU A 276 17.32 1.54 -18.35
N LEU A 277 17.00 2.72 -17.81
CA LEU A 277 15.74 2.96 -17.10
C LEU A 277 14.54 2.94 -18.04
N LYS A 278 14.68 3.51 -19.24
CA LYS A 278 13.61 3.54 -20.24
C LYS A 278 13.27 2.15 -20.78
N THR A 279 14.28 1.31 -21.00
CA THR A 279 14.06 -0.08 -21.48
C THR A 279 13.70 -1.05 -20.36
N ASN A 280 14.08 -0.77 -19.12
CA ASN A 280 13.88 -1.66 -17.98
C ASN A 280 13.59 -0.90 -16.68
N PRO A 281 12.42 -0.25 -16.58
CA PRO A 281 12.04 0.49 -15.37
C PRO A 281 11.92 -0.44 -14.16
N ALA A 282 11.64 -1.72 -14.38
CA ALA A 282 11.61 -2.71 -13.31
C ALA A 282 12.94 -2.82 -12.54
N LEU A 283 14.07 -2.40 -13.12
CA LEU A 283 15.36 -2.31 -12.40
C LEU A 283 15.23 -1.50 -11.12
N LEU A 284 14.68 -0.29 -11.24
CA LEU A 284 14.55 0.66 -10.13
C LEU A 284 13.26 0.37 -9.35
N PHE A 285 12.14 0.16 -10.04
CA PHE A 285 10.82 0.11 -9.39
C PHE A 285 10.47 -1.25 -8.77
N GLN A 286 11.02 -2.37 -9.27
CA GLN A 286 10.70 -3.69 -8.71
C GLN A 286 11.54 -3.99 -7.47
N GLY A 287 10.96 -3.78 -6.29
CA GLY A 287 11.65 -3.97 -5.01
C GLY A 287 12.68 -2.86 -4.72
N SER A 288 12.45 -1.68 -5.29
CA SER A 288 13.23 -0.46 -5.04
C SER A 288 14.73 -0.63 -5.26
N GLY A 289 15.14 -1.13 -6.43
CA GLY A 289 16.55 -1.31 -6.78
C GLY A 289 17.28 -2.44 -6.05
N LYS A 290 16.65 -3.12 -5.07
CA LYS A 290 17.27 -4.18 -4.25
C LYS A 290 18.02 -5.24 -5.08
N LYS A 291 17.51 -5.59 -6.26
CA LYS A 291 18.13 -6.62 -7.11
C LYS A 291 19.51 -6.23 -7.63
N VAL A 292 19.77 -4.94 -7.84
CA VAL A 292 21.09 -4.43 -8.25
C VAL A 292 22.12 -4.77 -7.18
N TYR A 293 21.83 -4.44 -5.92
CA TYR A 293 22.70 -4.75 -4.79
C TYR A 293 22.87 -6.25 -4.57
N VAL A 294 21.81 -7.05 -4.74
CA VAL A 294 21.92 -8.51 -4.60
C VAL A 294 22.85 -9.09 -5.66
N LEU A 295 22.74 -8.66 -6.92
CA LEU A 295 23.64 -9.10 -7.98
C LEU A 295 25.08 -8.66 -7.71
N PHE A 296 25.27 -7.38 -7.37
CA PHE A 296 26.58 -6.82 -7.08
C PHE A 296 27.26 -7.52 -5.89
N GLY A 297 26.54 -7.66 -4.78
CA GLY A 297 27.02 -8.33 -3.58
C GLY A 297 27.31 -9.82 -3.81
N GLN A 298 26.55 -10.51 -4.66
CA GLN A 298 26.82 -11.90 -5.02
C GLN A 298 28.16 -12.03 -5.75
N LEU A 299 28.47 -11.11 -6.67
CA LEU A 299 29.73 -11.11 -7.41
C LEU A 299 30.93 -10.85 -6.50
N LEU A 300 30.81 -9.89 -5.58
CA LEU A 300 31.83 -9.67 -4.55
C LEU A 300 32.02 -10.90 -3.66
N LYS A 301 30.93 -11.59 -3.29
CA LYS A 301 30.98 -12.80 -2.48
C LYS A 301 31.65 -13.98 -3.19
N LEU A 302 31.65 -14.00 -4.52
CA LEU A 302 32.43 -14.97 -5.31
C LEU A 302 33.94 -14.72 -5.25
N GLY A 303 34.38 -13.58 -4.72
CA GLY A 303 35.80 -13.20 -4.63
C GLY A 303 36.26 -12.20 -5.69
N LEU A 304 35.35 -11.69 -6.52
CA LEU A 304 35.66 -10.62 -7.48
C LEU A 304 35.93 -9.30 -6.77
N LYS A 305 36.93 -8.56 -7.25
CA LYS A 305 37.24 -7.23 -6.73
C LYS A 305 36.25 -6.21 -7.25
N MET A 306 36.05 -5.12 -6.49
CA MET A 306 35.07 -4.08 -6.79
C MET A 306 35.25 -3.47 -8.19
N ASN A 307 36.48 -3.19 -8.60
CA ASN A 307 36.83 -2.67 -9.92
C ASN A 307 36.54 -3.67 -11.05
N GLU A 308 36.72 -4.97 -10.81
CA GLU A 308 36.36 -6.02 -11.77
C GLU A 308 34.84 -6.06 -11.96
N VAL A 309 34.07 -6.02 -10.87
CA VAL A 309 32.60 -6.01 -10.94
C VAL A 309 32.09 -4.75 -11.63
N TYR A 310 32.68 -3.57 -11.37
CA TYR A 310 32.36 -2.34 -12.10
C TYR A 310 32.59 -2.48 -13.60
N SER A 311 33.76 -2.98 -14.01
CA SER A 311 34.06 -3.24 -15.42
C SER A 311 33.05 -4.21 -16.05
N MET A 312 32.64 -5.25 -15.32
CA MET A 312 31.66 -6.21 -15.81
C MET A 312 30.29 -5.57 -16.05
N PHE A 313 29.81 -4.71 -15.15
CA PHE A 313 28.54 -4.01 -15.33
C PHE A 313 28.59 -3.04 -16.50
N MET A 314 29.70 -2.29 -16.63
CA MET A 314 29.89 -1.37 -17.75
C MET A 314 29.94 -2.08 -19.10
N GLN A 315 30.56 -3.26 -19.17
CA GLN A 315 30.62 -4.06 -20.39
C GLN A 315 29.31 -4.79 -20.70
N ASN A 316 28.50 -5.11 -19.68
CA ASN A 316 27.31 -5.95 -19.80
C ASN A 316 26.06 -5.30 -19.15
N PRO A 317 25.65 -4.08 -19.53
CA PRO A 317 24.55 -3.38 -18.87
C PRO A 317 23.21 -4.14 -18.95
N HIS A 318 23.03 -4.95 -19.99
CA HIS A 318 21.87 -5.82 -20.16
C HIS A 318 21.69 -6.87 -19.06
N ILE A 319 22.73 -7.18 -18.27
CA ILE A 319 22.61 -8.13 -17.15
C ILE A 319 21.62 -7.66 -16.08
N LEU A 320 21.38 -6.35 -16.01
CA LEU A 320 20.43 -5.69 -15.13
C LEU A 320 18.97 -5.85 -15.58
N LEU A 321 18.73 -6.34 -16.81
CA LEU A 321 17.39 -6.69 -17.27
C LEU A 321 16.81 -7.81 -16.39
N VAL A 322 15.55 -7.69 -15.98
CA VAL A 322 14.91 -8.66 -15.06
C VAL A 322 15.04 -10.11 -15.54
N LYS A 323 14.93 -10.35 -16.86
CA LYS A 323 15.11 -11.67 -17.46
C LYS A 323 16.56 -12.14 -17.34
N CYS A 324 17.52 -11.28 -17.67
CA CYS A 324 18.93 -11.60 -17.67
C CYS A 324 19.46 -11.86 -16.25
N THR A 325 19.10 -11.02 -15.28
CA THR A 325 19.45 -11.23 -13.87
C THR A 325 18.92 -12.58 -13.36
N LYS A 326 17.69 -12.96 -13.71
CA LYS A 326 17.10 -14.26 -13.33
C LYS A 326 17.84 -15.45 -13.95
N ASN A 327 18.18 -15.35 -15.23
CA ASN A 327 18.93 -16.39 -15.92
C ASN A 327 20.34 -16.52 -15.34
N PHE A 328 21.00 -15.40 -15.06
CA PHE A 328 22.32 -15.35 -14.43
C PHE A 328 22.33 -16.08 -13.09
N PHE A 329 21.39 -15.78 -12.19
CA PHE A 329 21.31 -16.48 -10.91
C PHE A 329 21.06 -17.99 -11.09
N LYS A 330 20.18 -18.39 -12.01
CA LYS A 330 19.98 -19.82 -12.31
C LYS A 330 21.23 -20.50 -12.85
N ALA A 331 22.00 -19.79 -13.68
CA ALA A 331 23.26 -20.31 -14.18
C ALA A 331 24.30 -20.42 -13.07
N LEU A 332 24.37 -19.44 -12.17
CA LEU A 332 25.24 -19.51 -11.01
C LEU A 332 24.87 -20.66 -10.06
N ASP A 333 23.57 -20.82 -9.77
CA ASP A 333 23.03 -21.93 -8.97
C ASP A 333 23.38 -23.28 -9.61
N PHE A 334 23.27 -23.40 -10.94
CA PHE A 334 23.65 -24.61 -11.67
C PHE A 334 25.14 -24.95 -11.45
N LEU A 335 26.04 -23.96 -11.56
CA LEU A 335 27.48 -24.19 -11.38
C LEU A 335 27.83 -24.62 -9.95
N PHE A 336 27.15 -24.05 -8.95
CA PHE A 336 27.27 -24.50 -7.58
C PHE A 336 26.70 -25.91 -7.37
N ASP A 337 25.57 -26.24 -8.00
CA ASP A 337 24.91 -27.54 -7.85
C ASP A 337 25.72 -28.73 -8.40
N ILE A 338 26.59 -28.47 -9.39
CA ILE A 338 27.56 -29.44 -9.92
C ILE A 338 28.91 -29.37 -9.17
N ALA A 339 28.99 -28.64 -8.06
CA ALA A 339 30.19 -28.51 -7.23
C ALA A 339 31.44 -28.05 -8.01
N MET A 340 31.26 -27.20 -9.02
CA MET A 340 32.38 -26.59 -9.75
C MET A 340 33.25 -25.76 -8.79
N GLN A 341 34.57 -25.80 -8.99
CA GLN A 341 35.49 -25.05 -8.14
C GLN A 341 35.24 -23.54 -8.25
N THR A 342 35.44 -22.82 -7.15
CA THR A 342 35.06 -21.40 -7.08
C THR A 342 35.87 -20.57 -8.07
N GLU A 343 37.13 -20.91 -8.28
CA GLU A 343 38.04 -20.27 -9.22
C GLU A 343 37.53 -20.40 -10.67
N ASP A 344 36.99 -21.57 -11.02
CA ASP A 344 36.40 -21.83 -12.34
C ASP A 344 35.08 -21.06 -12.51
N ILE A 345 34.25 -21.00 -11.46
CA ILE A 345 33.02 -20.19 -11.46
C ILE A 345 33.36 -18.72 -11.67
N VAL A 346 34.34 -18.19 -10.94
CA VAL A 346 34.81 -16.81 -11.07
C VAL A 346 35.30 -16.54 -12.49
N HIS A 347 36.09 -17.45 -13.07
CA HIS A 347 36.57 -17.31 -14.44
C HIS A 347 35.41 -17.29 -15.46
N ILE A 348 34.44 -18.19 -15.34
CA ILE A 348 33.25 -18.22 -16.22
C ILE A 348 32.42 -16.94 -16.05
N VAL A 349 32.13 -16.54 -14.83
CA VAL A 349 31.34 -15.33 -14.53
C VAL A 349 32.02 -14.10 -15.10
N SER A 350 33.34 -13.97 -14.95
CA SER A 350 34.13 -12.82 -15.45
C SER A 350 34.18 -12.74 -16.97
N THR A 351 34.22 -13.88 -17.66
CA THR A 351 34.43 -13.94 -19.11
C THR A 351 33.15 -14.14 -19.92
N ARG A 352 32.09 -14.65 -19.30
CA ARG A 352 30.86 -15.12 -19.97
C ARG A 352 29.58 -14.63 -19.28
N MET A 353 29.63 -13.52 -18.54
CA MET A 353 28.47 -12.94 -17.83
C MET A 353 27.25 -12.74 -18.74
N GLU A 354 27.47 -12.19 -19.94
CA GLU A 354 26.40 -11.95 -20.92
C GLU A 354 25.69 -13.25 -21.32
N LEU A 355 26.45 -14.32 -21.57
CA LEU A 355 25.91 -15.62 -21.97
C LEU A 355 25.09 -16.24 -20.83
N MET A 356 25.57 -16.13 -19.59
CA MET A 356 24.84 -16.58 -18.41
C MET A 356 23.50 -15.84 -18.24
N GLY A 357 23.46 -14.54 -18.57
CA GLY A 357 22.22 -13.75 -18.55
C GLY A 357 21.30 -14.01 -19.74
N SER A 358 21.85 -14.31 -20.91
CA SER A 358 21.06 -14.38 -22.15
C SER A 358 20.24 -15.66 -22.28
N TYR A 359 20.77 -16.79 -21.78
CA TYR A 359 20.18 -18.10 -21.99
C TYR A 359 19.60 -18.72 -20.72
N LEU A 360 18.46 -19.38 -20.85
CA LEU A 360 17.86 -20.15 -19.76
C LEU A 360 18.48 -21.55 -19.75
N LEU A 361 19.19 -21.90 -18.68
CA LEU A 361 19.72 -23.25 -18.50
C LEU A 361 18.66 -24.23 -17.98
N LYS A 362 18.74 -25.48 -18.46
CA LYS A 362 18.03 -26.61 -17.86
C LYS A 362 18.66 -26.93 -16.49
N GLY A 363 17.87 -27.47 -15.58
CA GLY A 363 18.39 -27.83 -14.26
C GLY A 363 19.40 -28.99 -14.32
N PRO A 364 20.33 -29.10 -13.35
CA PRO A 364 21.39 -30.13 -13.34
C PRO A 364 20.86 -31.54 -13.56
N LYS A 365 19.80 -31.93 -12.84
CA LYS A 365 19.16 -33.26 -12.98
C LYS A 365 18.69 -33.57 -14.40
N THR A 366 18.18 -32.56 -15.10
CA THR A 366 17.71 -32.71 -16.48
C THR A 366 18.90 -32.90 -17.43
N VAL A 367 19.96 -32.12 -17.24
CA VAL A 367 21.20 -32.23 -18.02
C VAL A 367 21.87 -33.58 -17.80
N CYS A 368 22.03 -34.05 -16.55
CA CYS A 368 22.57 -35.38 -16.24
C CYS A 368 21.83 -36.49 -16.99
N ARG A 369 20.49 -36.44 -16.96
CA ARG A 369 19.63 -37.43 -17.61
C ARG A 369 19.77 -37.41 -19.13
N GLU A 370 19.84 -36.23 -19.73
CA GLU A 370 19.97 -36.09 -21.19
C GLU A 370 21.36 -36.46 -21.71
N LEU A 371 22.41 -36.22 -20.91
CA LEU A 371 23.79 -36.57 -21.26
C LEU A 371 24.17 -38.01 -20.85
N ASN A 372 23.29 -38.70 -20.12
CA ASN A 372 23.54 -40.02 -19.54
C ASN A 372 24.79 -40.08 -18.62
N VAL A 373 24.99 -39.01 -17.84
CA VAL A 373 26.12 -38.83 -16.91
C VAL A 373 25.57 -38.83 -15.48
N LYS A 374 26.26 -39.49 -14.55
CA LYS A 374 25.87 -39.43 -13.13
C LYS A 374 26.23 -38.07 -12.53
N ARG A 375 25.53 -37.67 -11.48
CA ARG A 375 25.79 -36.36 -10.84
C ARG A 375 27.23 -36.24 -10.33
N ASP A 376 27.83 -37.35 -9.92
CA ASP A 376 29.20 -37.41 -9.39
C ASP A 376 30.27 -37.38 -10.51
N GLU A 377 29.86 -37.40 -11.78
CA GLU A 377 30.71 -37.40 -12.97
C GLU A 377 30.69 -36.05 -13.72
N LEU A 378 29.92 -35.06 -13.22
CA LEU A 378 29.90 -33.66 -13.65
C LEU A 378 30.75 -32.82 -12.71
#